data_AF-A0A101IEM3-F1
#
_entry.id   AF-A0A101IEM3-F1
#
_cell.length_a   1.000
_cell.length_b   1.000
_cell.length_c   1.000
_cell.angle_alpha   90.00
_cell.angle_beta   90.00
_cell.angle_gamma   90.00
#
_symmetry.space_group_name_H-M   'P 1'
#
loop_
_entity.id
_entity.type
_entity.pdbx_description
1 polymer ?
#
loop_
_entity_poly.entity_id
_entity_poly.type
_entity_poly.pdbx_seq_one_letter_code
_entity_poly.pdbx_strand_id
1 'polypeptide(L)'
;MNALKIYLTSPDLFERVYVSLNGGLGAADLPGEFSYDGRICFNLLESSSSRVAIDLLESGIPNTDSAYLDQSYENLHNFSYRHFKTIWFNPTGELAADDFPRHDAEIRDASELININSRLNKPSLAQCLAWLDEWEVPGNVRAHSEVVARSAYILAVMMRNRGVSVDPVLTHRGGMLHDIDKIATLKMDGAHGRMGAEFLDARGYPRLAEILREHIMTRVMRPEARDWGWEVRLVFFCDKLVEEDQIVPFDQRLDALKIRYPYYVEKMERAESAIWNLSDEICEILDIPSHAGLIEMLQTYP
;
A
#
# COMPACT_ATOMS: atom_id res chain seq x y z
N MET A 1 2.37 -22.58 12.38
CA MET A 1 2.04 -21.14 12.40
C MET A 1 1.15 -20.91 13.59
N ASN A 2 1.41 -19.89 14.40
CA ASN A 2 0.44 -19.54 15.44
C ASN A 2 -0.79 -18.94 14.77
N ALA A 3 -1.94 -19.03 15.44
CA ALA A 3 -3.15 -18.38 14.97
C ALA A 3 -2.97 -16.85 15.04
N LEU A 4 -3.38 -16.14 13.98
CA LEU A 4 -3.44 -14.68 13.96
C LEU A 4 -4.47 -14.22 15.00
N LYS A 5 -4.08 -13.35 15.91
CA LYS A 5 -5.00 -12.75 16.89
C LYS A 5 -5.46 -11.39 16.38
N ILE A 6 -6.76 -11.23 16.19
CA ILE A 6 -7.39 -9.96 15.80
C ILE A 6 -8.13 -9.40 17.01
N TYR A 7 -7.77 -8.18 17.40
CA TYR A 7 -8.36 -7.47 18.52
C TYR A 7 -9.31 -6.39 18.04
N LEU A 8 -10.45 -6.26 18.70
CA LEU A 8 -11.48 -5.27 18.43
C LEU A 8 -11.89 -4.57 19.73
N THR A 9 -12.28 -3.30 19.65
CA THR A 9 -12.86 -2.55 20.79
C THR A 9 -14.35 -2.23 20.59
N SER A 10 -14.87 -2.37 19.38
CA SER A 10 -16.28 -2.14 19.05
C SER A 10 -17.07 -3.46 19.16
N PRO A 11 -18.02 -3.58 20.11
CA PRO A 11 -18.91 -4.74 20.19
C PRO A 11 -19.74 -4.93 18.91
N ASP A 12 -20.22 -3.84 18.30
CA ASP A 12 -21.01 -3.87 17.06
C ASP A 12 -20.21 -4.45 15.88
N LEU A 13 -18.93 -4.04 15.74
CA LEU A 13 -18.06 -4.59 14.71
C LEU A 13 -17.72 -6.05 15.00
N PHE A 14 -17.48 -6.40 16.26
CA PHE A 14 -17.23 -7.78 16.68
C PHE A 14 -18.41 -8.71 16.36
N GLU A 15 -19.64 -8.30 16.68
CA GLU A 15 -20.86 -9.02 16.32
C GLU A 15 -20.97 -9.20 14.81
N ARG A 16 -20.72 -8.13 14.04
CA ARG A 16 -20.75 -8.19 12.56
C ARG A 16 -19.78 -9.24 12.02
N VAL A 17 -18.55 -9.25 12.53
CA VAL A 17 -17.54 -10.25 12.12
C VAL A 17 -17.99 -11.66 12.53
N TYR A 18 -18.47 -11.84 13.76
CA TYR A 18 -18.97 -13.12 14.25
C TYR A 18 -20.09 -13.69 13.38
N VAL A 19 -21.11 -12.87 13.09
CA VAL A 19 -22.25 -13.28 12.25
C VAL A 19 -21.79 -13.60 10.83
N SER A 20 -20.92 -12.78 10.26
CA SER A 20 -20.41 -12.97 8.90
C SER A 20 -19.62 -14.27 8.74
N LEU A 21 -18.85 -14.67 9.75
CA LEU A 21 -17.97 -15.84 9.66
C LEU A 21 -18.64 -17.15 10.12
N ASN A 22 -19.67 -17.08 10.97
CA ASN A 22 -20.35 -18.26 11.54
C ASN A 22 -21.77 -18.53 10.99
N GLY A 23 -22.30 -17.69 10.09
CA GLY A 23 -23.52 -18.00 9.32
C GLY A 23 -24.88 -17.62 9.95
N GLY A 24 -24.91 -16.86 11.05
CA GLY A 24 -26.10 -16.27 11.72
C GLY A 24 -27.01 -17.29 12.46
N LEU A 25 -27.66 -17.04 13.59
CA LEU A 25 -28.16 -15.82 14.27
C LEU A 25 -27.15 -15.13 15.22
N GLY A 26 -27.38 -13.85 15.52
CA GLY A 26 -26.69 -13.15 16.62
C GLY A 26 -26.87 -13.93 17.92
N ALA A 27 -25.75 -14.25 18.58
CA ALA A 27 -25.81 -14.96 19.85
C ALA A 27 -26.45 -14.04 20.90
N ALA A 28 -27.43 -14.56 21.66
CA ALA A 28 -28.02 -13.80 22.78
C ALA A 28 -26.94 -13.36 23.79
N ASP A 29 -25.86 -14.15 23.90
CA ASP A 29 -24.61 -13.82 24.59
C ASP A 29 -23.44 -13.97 23.60
N LEU A 30 -22.94 -12.86 23.05
CA LEU A 30 -21.73 -12.86 22.23
C LEU A 30 -20.52 -13.26 23.09
N PRO A 31 -19.71 -14.25 22.68
CA PRO A 31 -18.52 -14.59 23.43
C PRO A 31 -17.49 -13.46 23.32
N GLY A 32 -16.72 -13.19 24.37
CA GLY A 32 -15.63 -12.20 24.32
C GLY A 32 -14.48 -12.59 23.39
N GLU A 33 -14.42 -13.85 22.96
CA GLU A 33 -13.48 -14.38 21.98
C GLU A 33 -14.12 -15.47 21.11
N PHE A 34 -13.67 -15.61 19.86
CA PHE A 34 -13.99 -16.78 19.04
C PHE A 34 -12.90 -17.06 18.01
N SER A 35 -12.83 -18.30 17.50
CA SER A 35 -11.87 -18.71 16.49
C SER A 35 -12.54 -19.09 15.19
N TYR A 36 -11.92 -18.72 14.07
CA TYR A 36 -12.30 -19.13 12.72
C TYR A 36 -11.26 -20.10 12.16
N ASP A 37 -11.69 -21.31 11.80
CA ASP A 37 -10.86 -22.39 11.22
C ASP A 37 -9.58 -22.73 12.02
N GLY A 38 -9.53 -22.37 13.32
CA GLY A 38 -8.33 -22.50 14.16
C GLY A 38 -7.13 -21.63 13.72
N ARG A 39 -7.30 -20.76 12.72
CA ARG A 39 -6.24 -19.93 12.13
C ARG A 39 -6.29 -18.48 12.57
N ILE A 40 -7.49 -17.98 12.87
CA ILE A 40 -7.72 -16.60 13.27
C ILE A 40 -8.53 -16.62 14.56
N CYS A 41 -8.05 -15.92 15.58
CA CYS A 41 -8.73 -15.75 16.85
C CYS A 41 -9.13 -14.28 17.00
N PHE A 42 -10.42 -14.02 17.19
CA PHE A 42 -10.98 -12.69 17.40
C PHE A 42 -11.22 -12.45 18.88
N ASN A 43 -10.83 -11.28 19.38
CA ASN A 43 -10.91 -10.92 20.80
C ASN A 43 -11.56 -9.54 20.94
N LEU A 44 -12.63 -9.43 21.72
CA LEU A 44 -13.24 -8.15 22.10
C LEU A 44 -12.59 -7.65 23.40
N LEU A 45 -12.05 -6.43 23.37
CA LEU A 45 -11.43 -5.80 24.54
C LEU A 45 -12.47 -5.00 25.35
N GLU A 46 -12.71 -5.35 26.61
CA GLU A 46 -13.67 -4.64 27.47
C GLU A 46 -13.17 -3.24 27.90
N SER A 47 -14.09 -2.27 27.89
CA SER A 47 -13.86 -0.81 27.83
C SER A 47 -13.36 -0.12 29.11
N SER A 48 -12.53 -0.75 29.94
CA SER A 48 -11.86 -0.04 31.05
C SER A 48 -10.44 -0.53 31.36
N SER A 49 -9.95 -1.52 30.62
CA SER A 49 -8.60 -2.07 30.74
C SER A 49 -7.79 -1.99 29.45
N SER A 50 -8.34 -1.36 28.40
CA SER A 50 -7.75 -1.32 27.05
C SER A 50 -6.32 -0.77 27.05
N ARG A 51 -6.00 0.29 27.81
CA ARG A 51 -4.63 0.81 27.89
C ARG A 51 -3.66 -0.14 28.59
N VAL A 52 -4.09 -0.81 29.66
CA VAL A 52 -3.28 -1.79 30.42
C VAL A 52 -3.10 -3.10 29.63
N ALA A 53 -4.11 -3.55 28.89
CA ALA A 53 -4.03 -4.70 28.00
C ALA A 53 -3.11 -4.42 26.80
N ILE A 54 -3.12 -3.18 26.28
CA ILE A 54 -2.20 -2.69 25.25
C ILE A 54 -0.77 -2.61 25.81
N ASP A 55 -0.56 -2.01 26.98
CA ASP A 55 0.77 -1.96 27.65
C ASP A 55 1.34 -3.38 27.92
N LEU A 56 0.48 -4.34 28.27
CA LEU A 56 0.86 -5.76 28.45
C LEU A 56 1.24 -6.45 27.12
N LEU A 57 0.54 -6.14 26.02
CA LEU A 57 0.88 -6.61 24.68
C LEU A 57 2.14 -5.92 24.13
N GLU A 58 2.38 -4.66 24.46
CA GLU A 58 3.57 -3.89 24.11
C GLU A 58 4.84 -4.41 24.81
N SER A 59 4.70 -5.01 26.01
CA SER A 59 5.82 -5.56 26.78
C SER A 59 6.34 -6.93 26.27
N GLY A 60 5.69 -7.53 25.26
CA GLY A 60 5.90 -8.93 24.88
C GLY A 60 6.06 -9.20 23.38
N ILE A 61 7.30 -9.44 22.97
CA ILE A 61 7.74 -10.21 21.79
C ILE A 61 7.79 -9.45 20.45
N PRO A 62 8.98 -9.28 19.83
CA PRO A 62 9.17 -8.56 18.54
C PRO A 62 8.61 -9.21 17.26
N ASN A 63 7.61 -10.09 17.33
CA ASN A 63 7.20 -10.88 16.16
C ASN A 63 5.74 -11.37 16.27
N THR A 64 4.80 -10.45 16.42
CA THR A 64 3.41 -10.71 16.78
C THR A 64 2.56 -11.09 15.57
N ASP A 65 2.05 -12.32 15.59
CA ASP A 65 0.86 -12.76 14.84
C ASP A 65 -0.40 -12.07 15.40
N SER A 66 -0.41 -10.73 15.42
CA SER A 66 -1.49 -9.92 15.99
C SER A 66 -1.85 -8.71 15.13
N ALA A 67 -3.14 -8.40 15.07
CA ALA A 67 -3.66 -7.22 14.40
C ALA A 67 -4.79 -6.54 15.18
N TYR A 68 -4.96 -5.24 15.00
CA TYR A 68 -6.07 -4.45 15.52
C TYR A 68 -7.04 -4.12 14.38
N LEU A 69 -8.34 -4.40 14.57
CA LEU A 69 -9.39 -4.16 13.59
C LEU A 69 -10.38 -3.12 14.12
N ASP A 70 -10.61 -2.07 13.34
CA ASP A 70 -11.59 -1.02 13.66
C ASP A 70 -12.22 -0.48 12.38
N GLN A 71 -13.42 0.09 12.53
CA GLN A 71 -14.11 0.83 11.47
C GLN A 71 -13.75 2.33 11.51
N SER A 72 -13.40 2.85 12.69
CA SER A 72 -12.91 4.22 12.86
C SER A 72 -11.44 4.29 12.44
N TYR A 73 -11.15 5.02 11.37
CA TYR A 73 -9.77 5.22 10.92
C TYR A 73 -8.93 5.92 12.00
N GLU A 74 -9.50 6.91 12.72
CA GLU A 74 -8.81 7.62 13.80
C GLU A 74 -8.37 6.67 14.93
N ASN A 75 -9.17 5.66 15.27
CA ASN A 75 -8.81 4.70 16.32
C ASN A 75 -7.55 3.91 15.95
N LEU A 76 -7.30 3.66 14.67
CA LEU A 76 -6.10 2.96 14.20
C LEU A 76 -4.81 3.73 14.52
N HIS A 77 -4.88 5.06 14.71
CA HIS A 77 -3.70 5.88 15.04
C HIS A 77 -3.02 5.39 16.31
N ASN A 78 -3.81 5.00 17.31
CA ASN A 78 -3.33 4.56 18.62
C ASN A 78 -2.55 3.23 18.57
N PHE A 79 -2.65 2.47 17.47
CA PHE A 79 -2.06 1.13 17.34
C PHE A 79 -1.03 1.04 16.21
N SER A 80 -0.78 2.13 15.50
CA SER A 80 0.04 2.17 14.27
C SER A 80 1.57 2.14 14.48
N TYR A 81 2.06 2.03 15.72
CA TYR A 81 3.48 2.32 16.06
C TYR A 81 4.33 1.13 16.53
N ARG A 82 4.50 0.11 15.68
CA ARG A 82 5.72 -0.75 15.56
C ARG A 82 5.58 -2.25 15.87
N HIS A 83 4.55 -2.71 16.58
CA HIS A 83 4.40 -4.16 16.87
C HIS A 83 2.98 -4.71 16.67
N PHE A 84 2.10 -3.94 16.04
CA PHE A 84 0.77 -4.39 15.68
C PHE A 84 0.48 -4.04 14.23
N LYS A 85 -0.12 -5.00 13.52
CA LYS A 85 -0.74 -4.67 12.25
C LYS A 85 -2.10 -4.04 12.50
N THR A 86 -2.53 -3.14 11.63
CA THR A 86 -3.83 -2.51 11.71
C THR A 86 -4.68 -2.87 10.48
N ILE A 87 -5.95 -3.16 10.70
CA ILE A 87 -6.92 -3.53 9.66
C ILE A 87 -8.05 -2.52 9.73
N TRP A 88 -8.29 -1.83 8.62
CA TRP A 88 -9.41 -0.90 8.50
C TRP A 88 -10.63 -1.59 7.88
N PHE A 89 -11.75 -1.60 8.61
CA PHE A 89 -13.05 -1.98 8.06
C PHE A 89 -13.68 -0.75 7.38
N ASN A 90 -13.63 -0.73 6.06
CA ASN A 90 -14.00 0.42 5.22
C ASN A 90 -15.01 0.00 4.14
N PRO A 91 -16.27 -0.28 4.50
CA PRO A 91 -17.27 -0.77 3.56
C PRO A 91 -17.57 0.21 2.42
N THR A 92 -17.48 1.51 2.69
CA THR A 92 -17.71 2.59 1.74
C THR A 92 -16.54 2.79 0.76
N GLY A 93 -15.35 2.27 1.07
CA GLY A 93 -14.16 2.44 0.23
C GLY A 93 -13.63 3.88 0.27
N GLU A 94 -13.75 4.54 1.42
CA GLU A 94 -13.23 5.88 1.65
C GLU A 94 -11.70 5.95 1.51
N LEU A 95 -11.21 7.11 1.08
CA LEU A 95 -9.77 7.40 1.13
C LEU A 95 -9.34 7.62 2.58
N ALA A 96 -8.18 7.10 2.96
CA ALA A 96 -7.56 7.45 4.22
C ALA A 96 -7.21 8.95 4.24
N ALA A 97 -7.55 9.60 5.35
CA ALA A 97 -7.35 11.03 5.54
C ALA A 97 -5.87 11.43 5.67
N ASP A 98 -5.00 10.51 6.11
CA ASP A 98 -3.56 10.75 6.17
C ASP A 98 -2.91 10.59 4.80
N ASP A 99 -1.92 11.43 4.52
CA ASP A 99 -1.03 11.30 3.35
C ASP A 99 -0.32 9.94 3.35
N PHE A 100 -0.03 9.42 4.54
CA PHE A 100 0.48 8.07 4.77
C PHE A 100 -0.60 7.20 5.43
N PRO A 101 -1.34 6.38 4.66
CA PRO A 101 -2.33 5.47 5.20
C PRO A 101 -1.67 4.55 6.24
N ARG A 102 -2.15 4.63 7.47
CA ARG A 102 -1.57 3.94 8.64
C ARG A 102 -1.97 2.48 8.72
N HIS A 103 -3.14 2.16 8.15
CA HIS A 103 -3.63 0.79 8.10
C HIS A 103 -2.71 -0.10 7.26
N ASP A 104 -2.54 -1.35 7.67
CA ASP A 104 -1.69 -2.34 7.00
C ASP A 104 -2.49 -3.27 6.09
N ALA A 105 -3.78 -3.41 6.36
CA ALA A 105 -4.75 -4.03 5.49
C ALA A 105 -6.07 -3.27 5.56
N GLU A 106 -6.87 -3.41 4.51
CA GLU A 106 -8.22 -2.88 4.44
C GLU A 106 -9.16 -4.01 4.00
N ILE A 107 -10.36 -4.02 4.56
CA ILE A 107 -11.45 -4.94 4.20
C ILE A 107 -12.73 -4.12 3.98
N ARG A 108 -13.53 -4.48 2.96
CA ARG A 108 -14.83 -3.83 2.70
C ARG A 108 -15.99 -4.65 3.24
N ASP A 109 -15.81 -5.96 3.30
CA ASP A 109 -16.73 -6.92 3.88
C ASP A 109 -16.02 -7.80 4.93
N ALA A 110 -16.74 -8.19 5.98
CA ALA A 110 -16.18 -8.98 7.07
C ALA A 110 -15.74 -10.39 6.62
N SER A 111 -16.35 -10.95 5.56
CA SER A 111 -15.93 -12.22 4.96
C SER A 111 -14.51 -12.18 4.37
N GLU A 112 -13.99 -10.99 4.05
CA GLU A 112 -12.63 -10.84 3.53
C GLU A 112 -11.56 -11.17 4.59
N LEU A 113 -11.94 -11.21 5.87
CA LEU A 113 -11.06 -11.64 6.96
C LEU A 113 -10.57 -13.09 6.81
N ILE A 114 -11.29 -13.93 6.06
CA ILE A 114 -10.89 -15.32 5.77
C ILE A 114 -9.50 -15.36 5.10
N ASN A 115 -9.17 -14.35 4.28
CA ASN A 115 -7.92 -14.28 3.53
C ASN A 115 -6.98 -13.18 4.06
N ILE A 116 -7.19 -12.68 5.28
CA ILE A 116 -6.51 -11.49 5.80
C ILE A 116 -4.98 -11.59 5.81
N ASN A 117 -4.42 -12.79 6.05
CA ASN A 117 -2.98 -13.00 6.05
C ASN A 117 -2.31 -12.63 4.71
N SER A 118 -2.99 -12.87 3.58
CA SER A 118 -2.49 -12.48 2.27
C SER A 118 -2.37 -10.96 2.12
N ARG A 119 -3.32 -10.23 2.71
CA ARG A 119 -3.33 -8.76 2.72
C ARG A 119 -2.35 -8.19 3.72
N LEU A 120 -2.15 -8.85 4.86
CA LEU A 120 -1.16 -8.44 5.85
C LEU A 120 0.30 -8.74 5.44
N ASN A 121 0.52 -9.54 4.39
CA ASN A 121 1.86 -9.84 3.87
C ASN A 121 2.49 -8.65 3.11
N LYS A 122 2.74 -7.58 3.85
CA LYS A 122 3.44 -6.36 3.43
C LYS A 122 4.04 -5.67 4.66
N PRO A 123 5.11 -4.87 4.52
CA PRO A 123 5.66 -4.11 5.63
C PRO A 123 4.65 -3.08 6.15
N SER A 124 4.72 -2.78 7.45
CA SER A 124 3.95 -1.67 8.01
C SER A 124 4.53 -0.33 7.58
N LEU A 125 3.74 0.73 7.73
CA LEU A 125 4.23 2.09 7.50
C LEU A 125 5.50 2.38 8.33
N ALA A 126 5.48 1.99 9.61
CA ALA A 126 6.62 2.16 10.50
C ALA A 126 7.88 1.39 10.02
N GLN A 127 7.71 0.18 9.46
CA GLN A 127 8.82 -0.58 8.86
C GLN A 127 9.35 0.11 7.60
N CYS A 128 8.48 0.62 6.74
CA CYS A 128 8.90 1.35 5.54
C CYS A 128 9.71 2.60 5.90
N LEU A 129 9.23 3.40 6.85
CA LEU A 129 9.93 4.59 7.34
C LEU A 129 11.29 4.23 7.96
N ALA A 130 11.34 3.19 8.80
CA ALA A 130 12.59 2.72 9.39
C ALA A 130 13.60 2.28 8.33
N TRP A 131 13.18 1.60 7.26
CA TRP A 131 14.10 1.22 6.18
C TRP A 131 14.60 2.41 5.37
N LEU A 132 13.76 3.41 5.11
CA LEU A 132 14.22 4.66 4.48
C LEU A 132 15.32 5.33 5.34
N ASP A 133 15.19 5.28 6.66
CA ASP A 133 16.20 5.79 7.61
C ASP A 133 17.48 4.93 7.59
N GLU A 134 17.35 3.59 7.66
CA GLU A 134 18.48 2.65 7.61
C GLU A 134 19.29 2.75 6.32
N TRP A 135 18.63 3.04 5.19
CA TRP A 135 19.27 3.23 3.89
C TRP A 135 19.76 4.66 3.64
N GLU A 136 19.62 5.54 4.63
CA GLU A 136 20.01 6.96 4.56
C GLU A 136 19.42 7.67 3.32
N VAL A 137 18.18 7.34 2.96
CA VAL A 137 17.53 7.89 1.75
C VAL A 137 17.40 9.42 1.88
N PRO A 138 17.95 10.22 0.96
CA PRO A 138 17.94 11.68 1.04
C PRO A 138 16.54 12.28 1.00
N GLY A 139 16.37 13.45 1.63
CA GLY A 139 15.08 14.13 1.75
C GLY A 139 14.37 14.41 0.42
N ASN A 140 15.11 14.74 -0.64
CA ASN A 140 14.53 14.96 -1.97
C ASN A 140 14.02 13.67 -2.62
N VAL A 141 14.67 12.53 -2.37
CA VAL A 141 14.19 11.22 -2.84
C VAL A 141 12.97 10.78 -2.03
N ARG A 142 12.94 11.08 -0.74
CA ARG A 142 11.77 10.83 0.10
C ARG A 142 10.57 11.65 -0.36
N ALA A 143 10.72 12.97 -0.49
CA ALA A 143 9.63 13.86 -0.95
C ALA A 143 9.04 13.39 -2.30
N HIS A 144 9.91 12.98 -3.23
CA HIS A 144 9.49 12.35 -4.48
C HIS A 144 8.63 11.08 -4.23
N SER A 145 9.18 10.12 -3.48
CA SER A 145 8.50 8.84 -3.17
C SER A 145 7.20 9.02 -2.39
N GLU A 146 7.07 10.06 -1.56
CA GLU A 146 5.85 10.39 -0.82
C GLU A 146 4.72 10.77 -1.78
N VAL A 147 4.99 11.65 -2.74
CA VAL A 147 4.01 12.05 -3.76
C VAL A 147 3.63 10.90 -4.68
N VAL A 148 4.61 10.06 -5.07
CA VAL A 148 4.36 8.84 -5.85
C VAL A 148 3.47 7.88 -5.07
N ALA A 149 3.77 7.64 -3.79
CA ALA A 149 3.01 6.74 -2.91
C ALA A 149 1.57 7.21 -2.72
N ARG A 150 1.38 8.51 -2.46
CA ARG A 150 0.06 9.11 -2.27
C ARG A 150 -0.78 9.06 -3.54
N SER A 151 -0.20 9.46 -4.67
CA SER A 151 -0.87 9.42 -5.97
C SER A 151 -1.31 8.01 -6.34
N ALA A 152 -0.41 7.03 -6.19
CA ALA A 152 -0.70 5.64 -6.51
C ALA A 152 -1.74 5.03 -5.56
N TYR A 153 -1.74 5.42 -4.28
CA TYR A 153 -2.78 5.05 -3.31
C TYR A 153 -4.16 5.58 -3.72
N ILE A 154 -4.26 6.87 -4.07
CA ILE A 154 -5.52 7.50 -4.48
C ILE A 154 -6.11 6.76 -5.69
N LEU A 155 -5.30 6.56 -6.73
CA LEU A 155 -5.74 5.82 -7.92
C LEU A 155 -6.16 4.39 -7.58
N ALA A 156 -5.40 3.69 -6.74
CA ALA A 156 -5.73 2.33 -6.33
C ALA A 156 -7.07 2.26 -5.58
N VAL A 157 -7.36 3.19 -4.66
CA VAL A 157 -8.65 3.25 -3.97
C VAL A 157 -9.79 3.50 -4.96
N MET A 158 -9.64 4.49 -5.85
CA MET A 158 -10.65 4.81 -6.86
C MET A 158 -10.93 3.63 -7.80
N MET A 159 -9.87 2.97 -8.29
CA MET A 159 -9.99 1.81 -9.17
C MET A 159 -10.60 0.60 -8.45
N ARG A 160 -10.21 0.34 -7.19
CA ARG A 160 -10.84 -0.70 -6.36
C ARG A 160 -12.32 -0.43 -6.17
N ASN A 161 -12.73 0.83 -6.03
CA ASN A 161 -14.14 1.22 -5.95
C ASN A 161 -14.90 1.01 -7.26
N ARG A 162 -14.20 0.92 -8.40
CA ARG A 162 -14.73 0.47 -9.71
C ARG A 162 -14.66 -1.04 -9.93
N GLY A 163 -14.27 -1.81 -8.90
CA GLY A 163 -14.18 -3.27 -8.98
C GLY A 163 -12.87 -3.82 -9.53
N VAL A 164 -11.86 -2.98 -9.72
CA VAL A 164 -10.51 -3.44 -10.10
C VAL A 164 -9.84 -4.13 -8.93
N SER A 165 -9.26 -5.30 -9.17
CA SER A 165 -8.45 -6.01 -8.18
C SER A 165 -7.12 -5.30 -8.00
N VAL A 166 -7.01 -4.48 -6.95
CA VAL A 166 -5.79 -3.77 -6.55
C VAL A 166 -5.78 -3.59 -5.03
N ASP A 167 -4.61 -3.73 -4.41
CA ASP A 167 -4.38 -3.44 -2.99
C ASP A 167 -3.78 -2.02 -2.83
N PRO A 168 -4.55 -1.04 -2.33
CA PRO A 168 -4.07 0.34 -2.20
C PRO A 168 -2.92 0.49 -1.20
N VAL A 169 -2.93 -0.29 -0.10
CA VAL A 169 -1.84 -0.21 0.90
C VAL A 169 -0.55 -0.76 0.30
N LEU A 170 -0.62 -1.89 -0.42
CA LEU A 170 0.55 -2.43 -1.12
C LEU A 170 1.08 -1.44 -2.16
N THR A 171 0.19 -0.82 -2.93
CA THR A 171 0.52 0.21 -3.92
C THR A 171 1.24 1.39 -3.26
N HIS A 172 0.72 1.88 -2.14
CA HIS A 172 1.34 2.94 -1.36
C HIS A 172 2.74 2.55 -0.86
N ARG A 173 2.90 1.37 -0.23
CA ARG A 173 4.22 0.92 0.24
C ARG A 173 5.20 0.75 -0.92
N GLY A 174 4.69 0.34 -2.08
CA GLY A 174 5.43 0.27 -3.34
C GLY A 174 5.98 1.63 -3.75
N GLY A 175 5.12 2.65 -3.80
CA GLY A 175 5.54 4.03 -4.09
C GLY A 175 6.54 4.58 -3.07
N MET A 176 6.36 4.31 -1.78
CA MET A 176 7.29 4.80 -0.75
C MET A 176 8.72 4.25 -0.91
N LEU A 177 8.83 2.98 -1.31
CA LEU A 177 10.09 2.25 -1.32
C LEU A 177 10.67 2.05 -2.72
N HIS A 178 9.98 2.46 -3.80
CA HIS A 178 10.41 2.19 -5.17
C HIS A 178 11.86 2.64 -5.43
N ASP A 179 12.22 3.78 -4.83
CA ASP A 179 13.49 4.47 -4.99
C ASP A 179 14.50 4.23 -3.84
N ILE A 180 14.24 3.29 -2.92
CA ILE A 180 15.07 3.09 -1.71
C ILE A 180 16.55 2.81 -2.03
N ASP A 181 16.83 2.14 -3.14
CA ASP A 181 18.19 1.77 -3.54
C ASP A 181 18.87 2.78 -4.46
N LYS A 182 18.20 3.89 -4.80
CA LYS A 182 18.64 4.85 -5.81
C LYS A 182 20.04 5.38 -5.55
N ILE A 183 20.30 5.82 -4.31
CA ILE A 183 21.60 6.38 -3.92
C ILE A 183 22.70 5.32 -3.92
N ALA A 184 22.41 4.14 -3.37
CA ALA A 184 23.34 3.02 -3.33
C ALA A 184 23.74 2.54 -4.74
N THR A 185 22.86 2.73 -5.73
CA THR A 185 23.04 2.21 -7.09
C THR A 185 23.44 3.26 -8.13
N LEU A 186 23.64 4.53 -7.75
CA LEU A 186 23.96 5.64 -8.68
C LEU A 186 25.12 5.35 -9.64
N LYS A 187 26.12 4.58 -9.20
CA LYS A 187 27.33 4.25 -9.98
C LYS A 187 27.30 2.83 -10.57
N MET A 188 26.16 2.14 -10.48
CA MET A 188 26.00 0.73 -10.87
C MET A 188 24.95 0.61 -11.97
N ASP A 189 25.38 0.35 -13.20
CA ASP A 189 24.47 0.33 -14.35
C ASP A 189 23.37 -0.73 -14.19
N GLY A 190 22.13 -0.26 -14.38
CA GLY A 190 20.89 -1.02 -14.24
C GLY A 190 20.57 -1.54 -12.83
N ALA A 191 21.39 -1.27 -11.80
CA ALA A 191 21.19 -1.86 -10.47
C ALA A 191 19.99 -1.27 -9.70
N HIS A 192 19.60 -0.04 -10.04
CA HIS A 192 18.45 0.63 -9.46
C HIS A 192 17.15 -0.18 -9.66
N GLY A 193 16.38 -0.31 -8.58
CA GLY A 193 15.19 -1.16 -8.48
C GLY A 193 15.50 -2.63 -8.21
N ARG A 194 16.70 -3.14 -8.56
CA ARG A 194 17.07 -4.56 -8.31
C ARG A 194 17.53 -4.79 -6.89
N MET A 195 18.39 -3.92 -6.36
CA MET A 195 18.97 -4.12 -5.02
C MET A 195 17.91 -3.97 -3.93
N GLY A 196 17.02 -2.99 -4.08
CA GLY A 196 15.87 -2.83 -3.19
C GLY A 196 14.89 -4.01 -3.30
N ALA A 197 14.66 -4.54 -4.50
CA ALA A 197 13.83 -5.73 -4.68
C ALA A 197 14.45 -6.97 -3.99
N GLU A 198 15.75 -7.22 -4.15
CA GLU A 198 16.46 -8.31 -3.46
C GLU A 198 16.39 -8.17 -1.92
N PHE A 199 16.51 -6.94 -1.42
CA PHE A 199 16.36 -6.63 0.01
C PHE A 199 14.97 -7.00 0.56
N LEU A 200 13.91 -6.75 -0.22
CA LEU A 200 12.53 -7.06 0.14
C LEU A 200 12.19 -8.55 -0.03
N ASP A 201 12.69 -9.20 -1.07
CA ASP A 201 12.55 -10.65 -1.27
C ASP A 201 13.16 -11.42 -0.10
N ALA A 202 14.37 -11.02 0.34
CA ALA A 202 15.04 -11.61 1.50
C ALA A 202 14.25 -11.45 2.82
N ARG A 203 13.28 -10.53 2.87
CA ARG A 203 12.39 -10.27 4.01
C ARG A 203 10.99 -10.85 3.83
N GLY A 204 10.74 -11.58 2.76
CA GLY A 204 9.47 -12.25 2.51
C GLY A 204 8.39 -11.38 1.87
N TYR A 205 8.76 -10.26 1.22
CA TYR A 205 7.82 -9.35 0.56
C TYR A 205 7.93 -9.36 -0.99
N PRO A 206 7.68 -10.51 -1.66
CA PRO A 206 7.95 -10.65 -3.10
C PRO A 206 7.07 -9.78 -3.99
N ARG A 207 5.82 -9.53 -3.58
CA ARG A 207 4.92 -8.63 -4.31
C ARG A 207 5.39 -7.18 -4.28
N LEU A 208 6.00 -6.76 -3.17
CA LEU A 208 6.58 -5.42 -3.07
C LEU A 208 7.92 -5.35 -3.83
N ALA A 209 8.72 -6.40 -3.77
CA ALA A 209 9.94 -6.54 -4.56
C ALA A 209 9.68 -6.45 -6.07
N GLU A 210 8.58 -7.03 -6.54
CA GLU A 210 8.14 -6.91 -7.95
C GLU A 210 7.93 -5.44 -8.37
N ILE A 211 7.24 -4.66 -7.54
CA ILE A 211 7.02 -3.22 -7.79
C ILE A 211 8.37 -2.50 -7.96
N LEU A 212 9.30 -2.69 -7.02
CA LEU A 212 10.63 -2.08 -7.08
C LEU A 212 11.40 -2.54 -8.32
N ARG A 213 11.30 -3.81 -8.68
CA ARG A 213 12.06 -4.36 -9.81
C ARG A 213 11.59 -3.82 -11.16
N GLU A 214 10.30 -3.54 -11.28
CA GLU A 214 9.66 -3.22 -12.54
C GLU A 214 9.37 -1.72 -12.75
N HIS A 215 9.55 -0.85 -11.75
CA HIS A 215 9.22 0.58 -11.87
C HIS A 215 10.08 1.37 -12.89
N ILE A 216 11.27 0.87 -13.25
CA ILE A 216 12.19 1.55 -14.17
C ILE A 216 11.53 1.70 -15.55
N MET A 217 11.57 2.91 -16.12
CA MET A 217 10.86 3.26 -17.36
C MET A 217 11.00 2.23 -18.48
N THR A 218 12.20 1.70 -18.71
CA THR A 218 12.46 0.76 -19.81
C THR A 218 11.84 -0.63 -19.63
N ARG A 219 11.38 -0.98 -18.42
CA ARG A 219 10.77 -2.28 -18.12
C ARG A 219 9.42 -2.44 -18.80
N VAL A 220 8.71 -1.35 -19.06
CA VAL A 220 7.41 -1.36 -19.78
C VAL A 220 7.52 -1.90 -21.22
N MET A 221 8.71 -1.87 -21.80
CA MET A 221 8.95 -2.40 -23.15
C MET A 221 9.12 -3.92 -23.19
N ARG A 222 9.22 -4.57 -22.03
CA ARG A 222 9.40 -6.01 -21.95
C ARG A 222 8.07 -6.74 -22.15
N PRO A 223 8.04 -7.94 -22.74
CA PRO A 223 6.82 -8.70 -22.93
C PRO A 223 6.03 -8.92 -21.62
N GLU A 224 6.75 -9.13 -20.52
CA GLU A 224 6.20 -9.39 -19.18
C GLU A 224 5.43 -8.19 -18.62
N ALA A 225 5.63 -6.98 -19.14
CA ALA A 225 4.91 -5.79 -18.71
C ALA A 225 3.39 -5.87 -18.95
N ARG A 226 2.95 -6.73 -19.88
CA ARG A 226 1.53 -6.98 -20.18
C ARG A 226 0.82 -7.71 -19.04
N ASP A 227 1.57 -8.44 -18.22
CA ASP A 227 1.05 -9.27 -17.14
C ASP A 227 1.22 -8.60 -15.76
N TRP A 228 1.70 -7.35 -15.73
CA TRP A 228 1.85 -6.61 -14.48
C TRP A 228 0.52 -6.43 -13.75
N GLY A 229 0.52 -6.73 -12.46
CA GLY A 229 -0.59 -6.38 -11.57
C GLY A 229 -0.73 -4.86 -11.44
N TRP A 230 -1.93 -4.41 -11.07
CA TRP A 230 -2.25 -2.99 -10.96
C TRP A 230 -1.36 -2.24 -9.95
N GLU A 231 -0.88 -2.90 -8.88
CA GLU A 231 0.02 -2.25 -7.93
C GLU A 231 1.35 -1.83 -8.60
N VAL A 232 1.89 -2.66 -9.50
CA VAL A 232 3.10 -2.36 -10.26
C VAL A 232 2.83 -1.24 -11.25
N ARG A 233 1.72 -1.33 -12.01
CA ARG A 233 1.36 -0.37 -13.05
C ARG A 233 1.13 1.03 -12.48
N LEU A 234 0.43 1.14 -11.35
CA LEU A 234 0.15 2.42 -10.72
C LEU A 234 1.41 3.08 -10.15
N VAL A 235 2.26 2.34 -9.45
CA VAL A 235 3.53 2.90 -8.94
C VAL A 235 4.44 3.30 -10.10
N PHE A 236 4.56 2.43 -11.12
CA PHE A 236 5.32 2.73 -12.33
C PHE A 236 4.85 4.03 -12.99
N PHE A 237 3.53 4.19 -13.14
CA PHE A 237 2.91 5.33 -13.79
C PHE A 237 3.07 6.62 -12.97
N CYS A 238 2.74 6.59 -11.68
CA CYS A 238 2.82 7.76 -10.81
C CYS A 238 4.24 8.31 -10.68
N ASP A 239 5.28 7.46 -10.66
CA ASP A 239 6.68 7.92 -10.74
C ASP A 239 6.96 8.76 -12.02
N LYS A 240 6.28 8.45 -13.14
CA LYS A 240 6.38 9.24 -14.38
C LYS A 240 5.53 10.50 -14.39
N LEU A 241 4.82 10.79 -13.30
CA LEU A 241 4.07 12.04 -13.13
C LEU A 241 4.68 12.95 -12.07
N VAL A 242 5.74 12.54 -11.37
CA VAL A 242 6.33 13.36 -10.30
C VAL A 242 7.69 13.91 -10.73
N GLU A 243 7.78 15.23 -10.85
CA GLU A 243 9.04 15.95 -10.99
C GLU A 243 9.42 16.57 -9.65
N GLU A 244 10.59 16.20 -9.12
CA GLU A 244 10.96 16.50 -7.73
C GLU A 244 9.90 16.01 -6.75
N ASP A 245 9.08 16.91 -6.20
CA ASP A 245 7.98 16.64 -5.26
C ASP A 245 6.62 17.16 -5.78
N GLN A 246 6.47 17.39 -7.09
CA GLN A 246 5.25 17.92 -7.69
C GLN A 246 4.69 17.01 -8.76
N ILE A 247 3.36 16.85 -8.77
CA ILE A 247 2.65 16.15 -9.85
C ILE A 247 2.59 17.07 -11.07
N VAL A 248 3.11 16.58 -12.20
CA VAL A 248 3.16 17.26 -13.49
C VAL A 248 2.62 16.33 -14.60
N PRO A 249 2.16 16.88 -15.73
CA PRO A 249 1.88 16.11 -16.92
C PRO A 249 3.06 15.23 -17.39
N PHE A 250 2.76 14.06 -17.94
CA PHE A 250 3.78 13.09 -18.34
C PHE A 250 4.74 13.64 -19.41
N ASP A 251 4.26 14.39 -20.39
CA ASP A 251 5.10 15.06 -21.39
C ASP A 251 6.12 16.01 -20.74
N GLN A 252 5.67 16.82 -19.78
CA GLN A 252 6.55 17.72 -19.03
C GLN A 252 7.61 16.94 -18.25
N ARG A 253 7.23 15.87 -17.55
CA ARG A 253 8.17 14.99 -16.84
C ARG A 253 9.16 14.33 -17.80
N LEU A 254 8.69 13.86 -18.94
CA LEU A 254 9.50 13.20 -19.95
C LEU A 254 10.55 14.16 -20.52
N ASP A 255 10.19 15.40 -20.84
CA ASP A 255 11.12 16.42 -21.33
C ASP A 255 12.21 16.75 -20.30
N ALA A 256 11.83 16.90 -19.03
CA ALA A 256 12.78 17.11 -17.93
C ALA A 256 13.75 15.93 -17.78
N LEU A 257 13.26 14.69 -17.88
CA LEU A 257 14.08 13.47 -17.85
C LEU A 257 15.05 13.39 -19.04
N LYS A 258 14.62 13.76 -20.25
CA LYS A 258 15.47 13.81 -21.45
C LYS A 258 16.64 14.78 -21.28
N ILE A 259 16.41 15.94 -20.64
CA ILE A 259 17.45 16.92 -20.32
C ILE A 259 18.42 16.39 -19.25
N ARG A 260 17.88 15.78 -18.19
CA ARG A 260 18.68 15.27 -17.05
C ARG A 260 19.53 14.04 -17.42
N TYR A 261 19.03 13.21 -18.34
CA TYR A 261 19.62 11.93 -18.71
C TYR A 261 19.73 11.75 -20.24
N PRO A 262 20.55 12.57 -20.93
CA PRO A 262 20.60 12.59 -22.39
C PRO A 262 21.02 11.25 -23.03
N TYR A 263 21.79 10.43 -22.30
CA TYR A 263 22.19 9.09 -22.77
C TYR A 263 21.02 8.09 -22.87
N TYR A 264 19.89 8.36 -22.21
CA TYR A 264 18.75 7.46 -22.14
C TYR A 264 17.57 7.88 -23.03
N VAL A 265 17.69 8.99 -23.78
CA VAL A 265 16.60 9.59 -24.58
C VAL A 265 15.97 8.58 -25.53
N GLU A 266 16.76 7.85 -26.32
CA GLU A 266 16.23 6.85 -27.27
C GLU A 266 15.38 5.78 -26.55
N LYS A 267 15.81 5.35 -25.35
CA LYS A 267 15.06 4.37 -24.56
C LYS A 267 13.78 4.97 -23.98
N MET A 268 13.79 6.25 -23.62
CA MET A 268 12.62 6.97 -23.13
C MET A 268 11.58 7.14 -24.23
N GLU A 269 12.00 7.58 -25.42
CA GLU A 269 11.12 7.74 -26.60
C GLU A 269 10.47 6.42 -27.00
N ARG A 270 11.21 5.31 -26.92
CA ARG A 270 10.65 3.98 -27.21
C ARG A 270 9.62 3.51 -26.16
N ALA A 271 9.70 3.98 -24.93
CA ALA A 271 8.77 3.64 -23.86
C ALA A 271 7.54 4.56 -23.82
N GLU A 272 7.63 5.74 -24.42
CA GLU A 272 6.64 6.82 -24.34
C GLU A 272 5.22 6.36 -24.71
N SER A 273 5.03 5.69 -25.85
CA SER A 273 3.70 5.23 -26.27
C SER A 273 3.07 4.26 -25.29
N ALA A 274 3.86 3.41 -24.63
CA ALA A 274 3.34 2.47 -23.64
C ALA A 274 2.86 3.19 -22.36
N ILE A 275 3.51 4.29 -21.99
CA ILE A 275 3.15 5.10 -20.83
C ILE A 275 1.87 5.91 -21.11
N TRP A 276 1.74 6.47 -22.32
CA TRP A 276 0.51 7.11 -22.77
C TRP A 276 -0.68 6.14 -22.79
N ASN A 277 -0.49 4.93 -23.34
CA ASN A 277 -1.54 3.90 -23.31
C ASN A 277 -1.97 3.55 -21.88
N LEU A 278 -1.02 3.51 -20.93
CA LEU A 278 -1.34 3.28 -19.51
C LEU A 278 -2.13 4.45 -18.92
N SER A 279 -1.80 5.69 -19.28
CA SER A 279 -2.61 6.86 -18.92
C SER A 279 -4.04 6.74 -19.44
N ASP A 280 -4.21 6.37 -20.71
CA ASP A 280 -5.53 6.23 -21.34
C ASP A 280 -6.35 5.14 -20.65
N GLU A 281 -5.73 4.01 -20.32
CA GLU A 281 -6.41 2.91 -19.60
C GLU A 281 -6.84 3.30 -18.18
N ILE A 282 -5.99 4.03 -17.44
CA ILE A 282 -6.35 4.55 -16.12
C ILE A 282 -7.51 5.55 -16.24
N CYS A 283 -7.47 6.43 -17.25
CA CYS A 283 -8.54 7.38 -17.52
C CYS A 283 -9.85 6.68 -17.86
N GLU A 284 -9.82 5.67 -18.72
CA GLU A 284 -10.98 4.87 -19.11
C GLU A 284 -11.61 4.18 -17.89
N ILE A 285 -10.81 3.51 -17.05
CA ILE A 285 -11.32 2.82 -15.86
C ILE A 285 -11.99 3.79 -14.86
N LEU A 286 -11.46 5.01 -14.75
CA LEU A 286 -11.93 6.00 -13.78
C LEU A 286 -13.00 6.95 -14.34
N ASP A 287 -13.36 6.83 -15.62
CA ASP A 287 -14.18 7.79 -16.37
C ASP A 287 -13.62 9.22 -16.33
N ILE A 288 -12.29 9.36 -16.39
CA ILE A 288 -11.61 10.66 -16.45
C ILE A 288 -11.39 11.01 -17.94
N PRO A 289 -11.76 12.22 -18.40
CA PRO A 289 -11.85 12.50 -19.83
C PRO A 289 -10.49 12.66 -20.54
N SER A 290 -9.40 12.89 -19.80
CA SER A 290 -8.07 13.10 -20.38
C SER A 290 -6.97 12.98 -19.34
N HIS A 291 -5.73 12.86 -19.79
CA HIS A 291 -4.55 12.95 -18.95
C HIS A 291 -4.50 14.26 -18.13
N ALA A 292 -4.83 15.41 -18.74
CA ALA A 292 -4.91 16.68 -18.02
C ALA A 292 -5.93 16.62 -16.86
N GLY A 293 -7.10 16.04 -17.09
CA GLY A 293 -8.10 15.84 -16.03
C GLY A 293 -7.62 14.89 -14.93
N LEU A 294 -6.79 13.89 -15.27
CA LEU A 294 -6.17 12.99 -14.30
C LEU A 294 -5.17 13.73 -13.41
N ILE A 295 -4.34 14.60 -14.00
CA ILE A 295 -3.38 15.44 -13.26
C ILE A 295 -4.11 16.43 -12.36
N GLU A 296 -5.11 17.15 -12.87
CA GLU A 296 -5.92 18.09 -12.08
C GLU A 296 -6.57 17.37 -10.89
N MET A 297 -7.15 16.19 -11.12
CA MET A 297 -7.74 15.37 -10.07
C MET A 297 -6.70 15.02 -9.00
N LEU A 298 -5.54 14.47 -9.37
CA LEU A 298 -4.51 14.11 -8.41
C LEU A 298 -3.97 15.31 -7.62
N GLN A 299 -3.87 16.48 -8.24
CA GLN A 299 -3.46 17.71 -7.56
C GLN A 299 -4.50 18.24 -6.56
N THR A 300 -5.78 17.83 -6.68
CA THR A 300 -6.85 18.23 -5.76
C THR A 300 -6.96 17.35 -4.52
N TYR A 301 -6.36 16.16 -4.54
CA TYR A 301 -6.26 15.28 -3.38
C TYR A 301 -4.90 15.48 -2.72
N PRO A 302 -4.80 16.24 -1.61
CA PRO A 302 -3.58 16.26 -0.82
C PRO A 302 -3.23 14.85 -0.33
#